data_AF-A0A3Q1EVF1-F1
#
_entry.id   AF-A0A3Q1EVF1-F1
#
_cell.length_a   1.000
_cell.length_b   1.000
_cell.length_c   1.000
_cell.angle_alpha   90.00
_cell.angle_beta   90.00
_cell.angle_gamma   90.00
#
_symmetry.space_group_name_H-M   'P 1'
#
loop_
_entity.id
_entity.type
_entity.pdbx_description
1 polymer ?
#
loop_
_entity_poly.entity_id
_entity_poly.type
_entity_poly.pdbx_seq_one_letter_code
_entity_poly.pdbx_strand_id
1 'polypeptide(L)'
;MFLKNQFQNEPQNLARILSHCLKEEKKILALASKTQGCNNPSMEQNSTELDNKVNGLKQQTLEVKREIKTLEDLYEQLDLIQKTWPSRVQQCNEMNQSRAAVEEDCLERESFITQTKQIVLQQLCGILNHTSQVVATLTDVELPKWKHRQQMACIGSPVDTSLDHLQKWFTVAAEVIVGIREQLLKLQEQNNKYNCTDASSLAANMVEIQKFALSLLTKLLTK
;
A
#
# COMPACT_ATOMS: atom_id res chain seq x y z
N MET A 1 -18.25 -15.75 -47.75
CA MET A 1 -18.84 -16.55 -48.86
C MET A 1 -20.20 -17.15 -48.51
N PHE A 2 -20.48 -17.52 -47.25
CA PHE A 2 -21.74 -18.14 -46.79
C PHE A 2 -23.01 -17.30 -47.01
N LEU A 3 -23.02 -16.03 -46.58
CA LEU A 3 -24.18 -15.13 -46.72
C LEU A 3 -24.59 -14.89 -48.18
N LYS A 4 -23.61 -14.70 -49.07
CA LYS A 4 -23.87 -14.52 -50.50
C LYS A 4 -24.44 -15.81 -51.10
N ASN A 5 -23.85 -16.97 -50.81
CA ASN A 5 -24.31 -18.23 -51.39
C ASN A 5 -25.72 -18.65 -50.91
N GLN A 6 -26.11 -18.29 -49.68
CA GLN A 6 -27.41 -18.64 -49.10
C GLN A 6 -28.55 -17.67 -49.43
N PHE A 7 -28.25 -16.39 -49.68
CA PHE A 7 -29.27 -15.34 -49.81
C PHE A 7 -29.21 -14.56 -51.13
N GLN A 8 -28.31 -14.91 -52.06
CA GLN A 8 -28.19 -14.26 -53.37
C GLN A 8 -29.45 -14.41 -54.23
N ASN A 9 -30.17 -15.52 -54.11
CA ASN A 9 -31.40 -15.77 -54.86
C ASN A 9 -32.65 -15.25 -54.13
N GLU A 10 -32.61 -15.08 -52.81
CA GLU A 10 -33.74 -14.59 -52.00
C GLU A 10 -33.29 -13.58 -50.93
N PRO A 11 -32.87 -12.36 -51.34
CA PRO A 11 -32.37 -11.33 -50.42
C PRO A 11 -33.44 -10.83 -49.43
N GLN A 12 -34.72 -11.01 -49.75
CA GLN A 12 -35.84 -10.64 -48.88
C GLN A 12 -35.88 -11.51 -47.61
N ASN A 13 -35.45 -12.77 -47.67
CA ASN A 13 -35.38 -13.64 -46.50
C ASN A 13 -34.31 -13.17 -45.53
N LEU A 14 -33.16 -12.69 -46.05
CA LEU A 14 -32.13 -12.08 -45.23
C LEU A 14 -32.65 -10.81 -44.53
N ALA A 15 -33.36 -9.94 -45.25
CA ALA A 15 -33.97 -8.75 -44.66
C ALA A 15 -35.02 -9.10 -43.58
N ARG A 16 -35.80 -10.17 -43.78
CA ARG A 16 -36.77 -10.68 -42.80
C ARG A 16 -36.08 -11.22 -41.55
N ILE A 17 -35.01 -12.01 -41.70
CA ILE A 17 -34.20 -12.52 -40.58
C ILE A 17 -33.57 -11.37 -39.80
N LEU A 18 -32.94 -10.41 -40.49
CA LEU A 18 -32.35 -9.24 -39.85
C LEU A 18 -33.40 -8.40 -39.11
N SER A 19 -34.56 -8.17 -39.73
CA SER A 19 -35.67 -7.45 -39.08
C SER A 19 -36.16 -8.18 -37.82
N HIS A 20 -36.25 -9.51 -37.86
CA HIS A 20 -36.61 -10.33 -36.71
C HIS A 20 -35.54 -10.26 -35.61
N CYS A 21 -34.25 -10.43 -35.93
CA CYS A 21 -33.14 -10.29 -34.98
C CYS A 21 -33.14 -8.92 -34.30
N LEU A 22 -33.23 -7.84 -35.05
CA LEU A 22 -33.27 -6.47 -34.51
C LEU A 22 -34.51 -6.24 -33.62
N LYS A 23 -35.65 -6.85 -33.94
CA LYS A 23 -36.86 -6.75 -33.13
C LYS A 23 -36.70 -7.51 -31.80
N GLU A 24 -36.09 -8.69 -31.82
CA GLU A 24 -35.78 -9.44 -30.60
C GLU A 24 -34.72 -8.74 -29.74
N GLU A 25 -33.66 -8.20 -30.33
CA GLU A 25 -32.67 -7.38 -29.59
C GLU A 25 -33.33 -6.19 -28.89
N LYS A 26 -34.22 -5.46 -29.58
CA LYS A 26 -34.98 -4.36 -28.95
C LYS A 26 -35.87 -4.81 -27.81
N LYS A 27 -36.52 -5.98 -27.93
CA LYS A 27 -37.32 -6.55 -26.83
C LYS A 27 -36.43 -6.93 -25.65
N ILE A 28 -35.31 -7.59 -25.89
CA ILE A 28 -34.33 -7.98 -24.86
C ILE A 28 -33.83 -6.72 -24.13
N LEU A 29 -33.47 -5.66 -24.86
CA LEU A 29 -33.05 -4.38 -24.26
C LEU A 29 -34.15 -3.75 -23.40
N ALA A 30 -35.40 -3.73 -23.89
CA ALA A 30 -36.53 -3.18 -23.14
C ALA A 30 -36.86 -4.00 -21.87
N LEU A 31 -36.61 -5.31 -21.89
CA LEU A 31 -36.74 -6.18 -20.72
C LEU A 31 -35.57 -5.98 -19.74
N ALA A 32 -34.35 -5.87 -20.23
CA ALA A 32 -33.16 -5.63 -19.41
C ALA A 32 -33.27 -4.32 -18.61
N SER A 33 -33.77 -3.24 -19.22
CA SER A 33 -34.01 -1.95 -18.54
C SER A 33 -35.04 -2.04 -17.40
N LYS A 34 -35.95 -3.02 -17.42
CA LYS A 34 -36.92 -3.25 -16.33
C LYS A 34 -36.36 -4.12 -15.20
N THR A 35 -35.25 -4.81 -15.44
CA THR A 35 -34.67 -5.80 -14.51
C THR A 35 -33.56 -5.21 -13.64
N GLN A 36 -33.39 -3.89 -13.64
CA GLN A 36 -32.36 -3.14 -12.91
C GLN A 36 -32.56 -3.12 -11.37
N GLY A 37 -33.10 -4.21 -10.80
CA GLY A 37 -33.26 -4.42 -9.36
C GLY A 37 -32.42 -5.57 -8.79
N CYS A 38 -31.59 -6.25 -9.60
CA CYS A 38 -30.82 -7.43 -9.17
C CYS A 38 -29.30 -7.27 -9.23
N ASN A 39 -28.80 -6.07 -9.51
CA ASN A 39 -27.39 -5.77 -9.23
C ASN A 39 -27.29 -5.52 -7.73
N ASN A 40 -26.34 -6.16 -7.03
CA ASN A 40 -26.10 -5.91 -5.61
C ASN A 40 -25.11 -4.72 -5.48
N PRO A 41 -25.57 -3.44 -5.42
CA PRO A 41 -24.68 -2.28 -5.31
C PRO A 41 -23.80 -2.34 -4.05
N SER A 42 -24.24 -3.07 -3.03
CA SER A 42 -23.50 -3.25 -1.78
C SER A 42 -22.19 -4.02 -1.94
N MET A 43 -22.08 -4.94 -2.93
CA MET A 43 -20.85 -5.70 -3.14
C MET A 43 -19.77 -4.88 -3.86
N GLU A 44 -20.15 -4.06 -4.85
CA GLU A 44 -19.22 -3.16 -5.54
C GLU A 44 -18.72 -2.02 -4.65
N GLN A 45 -19.58 -1.46 -3.80
CA GLN A 45 -19.21 -0.36 -2.89
C GLN A 45 -18.14 -0.80 -1.86
N ASN A 46 -18.31 -1.96 -1.24
CA ASN A 46 -17.35 -2.49 -0.26
C ASN A 46 -16.00 -2.82 -0.91
N SER A 47 -16.01 -3.37 -2.13
CA SER A 47 -14.79 -3.65 -2.90
C SER A 47 -14.00 -2.37 -3.20
N THR A 48 -14.71 -1.33 -3.65
CA THR A 48 -14.11 -0.04 -4.00
C THR A 48 -13.50 0.67 -2.78
N GLU A 49 -14.16 0.60 -1.63
CA GLU A 49 -13.63 1.16 -0.38
C GLU A 49 -12.35 0.45 0.07
N LEU A 50 -12.32 -0.88 0.01
CA LEU A 50 -11.14 -1.65 0.40
C LEU A 50 -9.98 -1.44 -0.57
N ASP A 51 -10.26 -1.34 -1.87
CA ASP A 51 -9.27 -0.95 -2.87
C ASP A 51 -8.63 0.42 -2.55
N ASN A 52 -9.46 1.41 -2.20
CA ASN A 52 -8.96 2.73 -1.82
C ASN A 52 -8.08 2.68 -0.56
N LYS A 53 -8.49 1.93 0.46
CA LYS A 53 -7.71 1.74 1.70
C LYS A 53 -6.36 1.08 1.41
N VAL A 54 -6.36 -0.01 0.65
CA VAL A 54 -5.17 -0.77 0.28
C VAL A 54 -4.19 0.07 -0.55
N ASN A 55 -4.69 0.83 -1.53
CA ASN A 55 -3.87 1.74 -2.34
C ASN A 55 -3.32 2.91 -1.51
N GLY A 56 -4.13 3.46 -0.58
CA GLY A 56 -3.69 4.50 0.34
C GLY A 56 -2.53 4.05 1.23
N LEU A 57 -2.60 2.84 1.79
CA LEU A 57 -1.51 2.26 2.59
C LEU A 57 -0.22 2.10 1.78
N LYS A 58 -0.34 1.66 0.51
CA LYS A 58 0.81 1.55 -0.40
C LYS A 58 1.45 2.92 -0.65
N GLN A 59 0.65 3.95 -0.87
CA GLN A 59 1.14 5.33 -1.06
C GLN A 59 1.82 5.88 0.19
N GLN A 60 1.22 5.73 1.37
CA GLN A 60 1.82 6.16 2.64
C GLN A 60 3.16 5.46 2.91
N THR A 61 3.26 4.17 2.59
CA THR A 61 4.51 3.41 2.71
C THR A 61 5.62 3.97 1.80
N LEU A 62 5.27 4.38 0.57
CA LEU A 62 6.21 5.01 -0.35
C LEU A 62 6.65 6.42 0.10
N GLU A 63 5.76 7.17 0.75
CA GLU A 63 6.08 8.46 1.35
C GLU A 63 7.06 8.33 2.50
N VAL A 64 6.79 7.44 3.46
CA VAL A 64 7.73 7.18 4.56
C VAL A 64 9.09 6.69 4.05
N LYS A 65 9.12 5.88 2.99
CA LYS A 65 10.38 5.46 2.35
C LYS A 65 11.19 6.64 1.79
N ARG A 66 10.52 7.69 1.27
CA ARG A 66 11.20 8.92 0.84
C ARG A 66 11.71 9.72 2.03
N GLU A 67 10.92 9.85 3.09
CA GLU A 67 11.32 10.56 4.31
C GLU A 67 12.54 9.92 4.98
N ILE A 68 12.58 8.58 5.06
CA ILE A 68 13.74 7.85 5.57
C ILE A 68 14.98 8.10 4.71
N LYS A 69 14.84 8.20 3.39
CA LYS A 69 15.96 8.56 2.51
C LYS A 69 16.45 9.99 2.77
N THR A 70 15.54 10.95 2.94
CA THR A 70 15.94 12.32 3.30
C THR A 70 16.65 12.37 4.66
N LEU A 71 16.26 11.51 5.60
CA LEU A 71 16.94 11.36 6.88
C LEU A 71 18.37 10.82 6.70
N GLU A 72 18.58 9.84 5.82
CA GLU A 72 19.92 9.35 5.44
C GLU A 72 20.81 10.48 4.94
N ASP A 73 20.31 11.27 3.99
CA ASP A 73 21.04 12.39 3.39
C ASP A 73 21.44 13.44 4.44
N LEU A 74 20.58 13.70 5.44
CA LEU A 74 20.86 14.63 6.54
C LEU A 74 21.95 14.10 7.49
N TYR A 75 21.89 12.82 7.83
CA TYR A 75 22.94 12.20 8.63
C TYR A 75 24.29 12.21 7.91
N GLU A 76 24.33 11.97 6.59
CA GLU A 76 25.57 12.04 5.80
C GLU A 76 26.17 13.45 5.81
N GLN A 77 25.32 14.48 5.68
CA GLN A 77 25.78 15.87 5.79
C GLN A 77 26.37 16.17 7.17
N LEU A 78 25.72 15.72 8.25
CA LEU A 78 26.22 15.90 9.61
C LEU A 78 27.59 15.20 9.80
N ASP A 79 27.71 13.95 9.36
CA ASP A 79 28.96 13.18 9.42
C ASP A 79 30.10 13.86 8.64
N LEU A 80 29.81 14.43 7.46
CA LEU A 80 30.78 15.21 6.68
C LEU A 80 31.25 16.45 7.43
N ILE A 81 30.35 17.20 8.05
CA ILE A 81 30.67 18.41 8.83
C ILE A 81 31.54 18.02 10.03
N GLN A 82 31.14 17.00 10.78
CA GLN A 82 31.88 16.52 11.96
C GLN A 82 33.29 16.00 11.60
N LYS A 83 33.48 15.36 10.43
CA LYS A 83 34.80 14.88 9.98
C LYS A 83 35.69 15.98 9.41
N THR A 84 35.10 16.97 8.73
CA THR A 84 35.85 18.04 8.05
C THR A 84 36.23 19.17 8.99
N TRP A 85 35.51 19.34 10.10
CA TRP A 85 35.74 20.43 11.04
C TRP A 85 37.06 20.33 11.82
N PRO A 86 37.45 19.17 12.42
CA PRO A 86 38.69 19.05 13.18
C PRO A 86 39.95 19.40 12.39
N SER A 87 40.00 19.02 11.10
CA SER A 87 41.12 19.32 10.21
C SER A 87 41.23 20.81 9.85
N ARG A 88 40.10 21.52 9.76
CA ARG A 88 40.07 22.98 9.59
C ARG A 88 40.54 23.73 10.85
N VAL A 89 40.15 23.28 12.02
CA VAL A 89 40.54 23.89 13.30
C VAL A 89 42.04 23.72 13.56
N GLN A 90 42.63 22.57 13.20
CA GLN A 90 44.06 22.33 13.39
C GLN A 90 44.96 23.19 12.49
N GLN A 91 44.39 23.79 11.43
CA GLN A 91 45.09 24.64 10.48
C GLN A 91 45.01 26.14 10.82
N CYS A 92 44.12 26.56 11.73
CA CYS A 92 43.88 27.97 12.08
C CYS A 92 43.73 28.17 13.60
N ASN A 93 44.72 28.80 14.26
CA ASN A 93 44.76 29.01 15.72
C ASN A 93 43.82 30.10 16.27
N GLU A 94 43.05 30.82 15.45
CA GLU A 94 42.27 32.01 15.88
C GLU A 94 40.78 31.74 16.18
N MET A 95 40.34 30.48 16.28
CA MET A 95 38.97 30.13 15.90
C MET A 95 38.00 29.69 17.02
N ASN A 96 38.16 30.14 18.27
CA ASN A 96 37.26 29.75 19.37
C ASN A 96 35.79 30.15 19.16
N GLN A 97 35.51 31.31 18.54
CA GLN A 97 34.13 31.73 18.23
C GLN A 97 33.49 30.90 17.10
N SER A 98 34.26 30.52 16.07
CA SER A 98 33.74 29.66 14.99
C SER A 98 33.61 28.20 15.42
N ARG A 99 34.33 27.75 16.46
CA ARG A 99 34.11 26.43 17.07
C ARG A 99 32.75 26.34 17.73
N ALA A 100 32.39 27.34 18.53
CA ALA A 100 31.09 27.39 19.17
C ALA A 100 29.95 27.40 18.13
N ALA A 101 30.08 28.18 17.06
CA ALA A 101 29.07 28.25 16.00
C ALA A 101 28.87 26.92 15.25
N VAL A 102 29.94 26.17 14.96
CA VAL A 102 29.83 24.85 14.30
C VAL A 102 29.28 23.78 15.24
N GLU A 103 29.64 23.85 16.53
CA GLU A 103 29.11 22.93 17.55
C GLU A 103 27.61 23.16 17.77
N GLU A 104 27.16 24.42 17.78
CA GLU A 104 25.74 24.80 17.82
C GLU A 104 24.96 24.30 16.59
N ASP A 105 25.51 24.50 15.38
CA ASP A 105 24.92 24.07 14.11
C ASP A 105 24.90 22.52 13.96
N CYS A 106 25.82 21.79 14.60
CA CYS A 106 25.76 20.32 14.72
C CYS A 106 24.62 19.88 15.66
N LEU A 107 24.50 20.52 16.83
CA LEU A 107 23.44 20.20 17.80
C LEU A 107 22.05 20.49 17.25
N GLU A 108 21.87 21.58 16.51
CA GLU A 108 20.61 21.90 15.85
C GLU A 108 20.22 20.82 14.83
N ARG A 109 21.17 20.36 14.01
CA ARG A 109 20.93 19.28 13.04
C ARG A 109 20.64 17.94 13.72
N GLU A 110 21.34 17.59 14.79
CA GLU A 110 21.08 16.38 15.57
C GLU A 110 19.68 16.38 16.19
N SER A 111 19.25 17.53 16.73
CA SER A 111 17.89 17.73 17.24
C SER A 111 16.84 17.55 16.14
N PHE A 112 17.05 18.20 14.99
CA PHE A 112 16.15 18.09 13.84
C PHE A 112 16.03 16.63 13.35
N ILE A 113 17.15 15.94 13.18
CA ILE A 113 17.21 14.53 12.79
C ILE A 113 16.44 13.65 13.79
N THR A 114 16.62 13.88 15.09
CA THR A 114 15.93 13.13 16.14
C THR A 114 14.42 13.35 16.10
N GLN A 115 13.98 14.60 15.88
CA GLN A 115 12.58 14.94 15.72
C GLN A 115 11.97 14.31 14.46
N THR A 116 12.65 14.40 13.31
CA THR A 116 12.19 13.77 12.06
C THR A 116 12.07 12.26 12.22
N LYS A 117 13.04 11.61 12.88
CA LYS A 117 12.99 10.17 13.17
C LYS A 117 11.79 9.79 14.03
N GLN A 118 11.45 10.59 15.04
CA GLN A 118 10.26 10.37 15.86
C GLN A 118 8.97 10.46 15.03
N ILE A 119 8.86 11.44 14.14
CA ILE A 119 7.72 11.61 13.24
C ILE A 119 7.59 10.39 12.32
N VAL A 120 8.69 9.95 11.70
CA VAL A 120 8.71 8.75 10.84
C VAL A 120 8.26 7.50 11.59
N LEU A 121 8.70 7.30 12.83
CA LEU A 121 8.26 6.16 13.64
C LEU A 121 6.76 6.21 13.97
N GLN A 122 6.24 7.40 14.26
CA GLN A 122 4.80 7.60 14.47
C GLN A 122 4.00 7.31 13.21
N GLN A 123 4.47 7.74 12.04
CA GLN A 123 3.85 7.41 10.75
C GLN A 123 3.87 5.90 10.48
N LEU A 124 5.01 5.22 10.70
CA LEU A 124 5.10 3.76 10.53
C LEU A 124 4.11 3.02 11.43
N CYS A 125 3.99 3.42 12.69
CA CYS A 125 3.00 2.87 13.61
C CYS A 125 1.56 3.15 13.13
N GLY A 126 1.30 4.36 12.65
CA GLY A 126 0.02 4.75 12.04
C GLY A 126 -0.36 3.86 10.86
N ILE A 127 0.54 3.68 9.89
CA ILE A 127 0.32 2.81 8.71
C ILE A 127 0.05 1.38 9.17
N LEU A 128 0.80 0.88 10.15
CA LEU A 128 0.65 -0.48 10.65
C LEU A 128 -0.71 -0.70 11.35
N ASN A 129 -1.19 0.29 12.11
CA ASN A 129 -2.52 0.27 12.73
C ASN A 129 -3.64 0.24 11.68
N HIS A 130 -3.53 1.05 10.63
CA HIS A 130 -4.50 1.01 9.52
C HIS A 130 -4.43 -0.32 8.75
N THR A 131 -3.22 -0.84 8.55
CA THR A 131 -3.01 -2.16 7.94
C THR A 131 -3.66 -3.26 8.78
N SER A 132 -3.59 -3.19 10.11
CA SER A 132 -4.28 -4.12 11.02
C SER A 132 -5.79 -4.16 10.78
N GLN A 133 -6.43 -3.01 10.58
CA GLN A 133 -7.86 -2.92 10.28
C GLN A 133 -8.19 -3.54 8.91
N VAL A 134 -7.34 -3.30 7.90
CA VAL A 134 -7.47 -3.93 6.57
C VAL A 134 -7.30 -5.44 6.67
N VAL A 135 -6.30 -5.93 7.41
CA VAL A 135 -6.06 -7.37 7.64
C VAL A 135 -7.26 -8.01 8.35
N ALA A 136 -7.83 -7.35 9.36
CA ALA A 136 -9.05 -7.84 10.03
C ALA A 136 -10.22 -7.92 9.03
N THR A 137 -10.43 -6.88 8.23
CA THR A 137 -11.49 -6.87 7.21
C THR A 137 -11.29 -8.00 6.17
N LEU A 138 -10.05 -8.21 5.73
CA LEU A 138 -9.71 -9.28 4.78
C LEU A 138 -9.93 -10.68 5.36
N THR A 139 -9.48 -10.91 6.59
CA THR A 139 -9.48 -12.25 7.21
C THR A 139 -10.82 -12.63 7.83
N ASP A 140 -11.54 -11.65 8.39
CA ASP A 140 -12.76 -11.89 9.17
C ASP A 140 -14.05 -11.62 8.36
N VAL A 141 -13.97 -10.88 7.24
CA VAL A 141 -15.13 -10.54 6.42
C VAL A 141 -14.99 -11.05 4.98
N GLU A 142 -13.99 -10.58 4.23
CA GLU A 142 -13.93 -10.85 2.79
C GLU A 142 -13.55 -12.30 2.46
N LEU A 143 -12.61 -12.88 3.19
CA LEU A 143 -12.21 -14.28 3.00
C LEU A 143 -13.36 -15.27 3.35
N PRO A 144 -14.08 -15.14 4.49
CA PRO A 144 -15.26 -15.98 4.76
C PRO A 144 -16.37 -15.81 3.71
N LYS A 145 -16.66 -14.58 3.27
CA LYS A 145 -17.63 -14.34 2.19
C LYS A 145 -17.25 -15.06 0.90
N TRP A 146 -15.98 -14.99 0.50
CA TRP A 146 -15.51 -15.70 -0.68
C TRP A 146 -15.57 -17.23 -0.50
N LYS A 147 -15.18 -17.77 0.67
CA LYS A 147 -15.31 -19.20 0.97
C LYS A 147 -16.77 -19.67 0.84
N HIS A 148 -17.72 -18.86 1.29
CA HIS A 148 -19.15 -19.15 1.10
C HIS A 148 -19.55 -19.13 -0.38
N ARG A 149 -19.13 -18.12 -1.16
CA ARG A 149 -19.37 -18.08 -2.62
C ARG A 149 -18.80 -19.32 -3.31
N GLN A 150 -17.60 -19.75 -2.93
CA GLN A 150 -16.96 -20.96 -3.46
C GLN A 150 -17.81 -22.21 -3.17
N GLN A 151 -18.30 -22.37 -1.93
CA GLN A 151 -19.18 -23.47 -1.56
C GLN A 151 -20.46 -23.49 -2.40
N MET A 152 -21.07 -22.31 -2.62
CA MET A 152 -22.27 -22.18 -3.45
C MET A 152 -21.99 -22.53 -4.92
N ALA A 153 -20.83 -22.16 -5.45
CA ALA A 153 -20.43 -22.54 -6.80
C ALA A 153 -20.24 -24.06 -6.94
N CYS A 154 -19.69 -24.73 -5.91
CA CYS A 154 -19.54 -26.19 -5.91
C CYS A 154 -20.88 -26.95 -5.98
N ILE A 155 -21.99 -26.35 -5.53
CA ILE A 155 -23.34 -26.93 -5.67
C ILE A 155 -24.08 -26.45 -6.94
N GLY A 156 -23.38 -25.79 -7.86
CA GLY A 156 -23.91 -25.38 -9.17
C GLY A 156 -24.49 -23.96 -9.23
N SER A 157 -24.26 -23.12 -8.20
CA SER A 157 -24.68 -21.72 -8.25
C SER A 157 -23.80 -20.91 -9.21
N PRO A 158 -24.36 -20.08 -10.10
CA PRO A 158 -23.59 -19.26 -11.05
C PRO A 158 -23.02 -18.00 -10.37
N VAL A 159 -22.25 -18.18 -9.30
CA VAL A 159 -21.63 -17.11 -8.51
C VAL A 159 -20.17 -16.96 -8.90
N ASP A 160 -19.68 -15.71 -8.98
CA ASP A 160 -18.26 -15.46 -9.21
C ASP A 160 -17.40 -15.91 -8.02
N THR A 161 -16.35 -16.68 -8.34
CA THR A 161 -15.38 -17.24 -7.40
C THR A 161 -13.96 -16.78 -7.71
N SER A 162 -13.80 -15.76 -8.55
CA SER A 162 -12.50 -15.14 -8.82
C SER A 162 -11.78 -14.75 -7.53
N LEU A 163 -10.47 -14.96 -7.51
CA LEU A 163 -9.60 -14.61 -6.40
C LEU A 163 -8.90 -13.27 -6.61
N ASP A 164 -9.05 -12.64 -7.77
CA ASP A 164 -8.21 -11.51 -8.20
C ASP A 164 -8.18 -10.36 -7.20
N HIS A 165 -9.35 -9.93 -6.71
CA HIS A 165 -9.46 -8.86 -5.71
C HIS A 165 -8.85 -9.27 -4.37
N LEU A 166 -9.16 -10.48 -3.89
CA LEU A 166 -8.60 -10.99 -2.64
C LEU A 166 -7.08 -11.13 -2.73
N GLN A 167 -6.57 -11.75 -3.78
CA GLN A 167 -5.14 -11.90 -4.02
C GLN A 167 -4.46 -10.54 -4.06
N LYS A 168 -5.02 -9.56 -4.78
CA LYS A 168 -4.51 -8.20 -4.83
C LYS A 168 -4.44 -7.58 -3.43
N TRP A 169 -5.53 -7.62 -2.65
CA TRP A 169 -5.56 -6.99 -1.33
C TRP A 169 -4.63 -7.68 -0.33
N PHE A 170 -4.60 -9.00 -0.30
CA PHE A 170 -3.67 -9.76 0.54
C PHE A 170 -2.22 -9.48 0.15
N THR A 171 -1.91 -9.43 -1.15
CA THR A 171 -0.57 -9.14 -1.65
C THR A 171 -0.13 -7.74 -1.24
N VAL A 172 -0.94 -6.71 -1.47
CA VAL A 172 -0.57 -5.34 -1.12
C VAL A 172 -0.47 -5.16 0.41
N ALA A 173 -1.37 -5.77 1.19
CA ALA A 173 -1.25 -5.74 2.65
C ALA A 173 0.07 -6.40 3.13
N ALA A 174 0.45 -7.54 2.53
CA ALA A 174 1.72 -8.19 2.81
C ALA A 174 2.92 -7.31 2.40
N GLU A 175 2.89 -6.72 1.20
CA GLU A 175 3.92 -5.78 0.71
C GLU A 175 4.09 -4.59 1.67
N VAL A 176 3.00 -4.02 2.18
CA VAL A 176 3.04 -2.91 3.15
C VAL A 176 3.69 -3.36 4.46
N ILE A 177 3.30 -4.51 5.01
CA ILE A 177 3.88 -5.02 6.27
C ILE A 177 5.37 -5.30 6.11
N VAL A 178 5.77 -5.94 5.00
CA VAL A 178 7.18 -6.22 4.70
C VAL A 178 7.95 -4.91 4.48
N GLY A 179 7.40 -3.96 3.73
CA GLY A 179 8.00 -2.66 3.49
C GLY A 179 8.24 -1.86 4.77
N ILE A 180 7.32 -1.90 5.73
CA ILE A 180 7.48 -1.30 7.07
C ILE A 180 8.66 -1.95 7.80
N ARG A 181 8.77 -3.29 7.77
CA ARG A 181 9.89 -4.00 8.41
C ARG A 181 11.24 -3.63 7.80
N GLU A 182 11.32 -3.52 6.47
CA GLU A 182 12.52 -3.05 5.78
C GLU A 182 12.89 -1.62 6.18
N GLN A 183 11.90 -0.73 6.30
CA GLN A 183 12.12 0.66 6.75
C GLN A 183 12.64 0.71 8.19
N LEU A 184 12.11 -0.12 9.09
CA LEU A 184 12.60 -0.21 10.48
C LEU A 184 14.05 -0.71 10.55
N LEU A 185 14.42 -1.69 9.73
CA LEU A 185 15.81 -2.18 9.65
C LEU A 185 16.76 -1.09 9.18
N LYS A 186 16.38 -0.32 8.15
CA LYS A 186 17.17 0.82 7.69
C LYS A 186 17.37 1.88 8.77
N LEU A 187 16.30 2.23 9.49
CA LEU A 187 16.39 3.17 10.61
C LEU A 187 17.33 2.65 11.72
N GLN A 188 17.34 1.34 11.97
CA GLN A 188 18.26 0.72 12.92
C GLN A 188 19.72 0.78 12.43
N GLU A 189 19.97 0.47 11.15
CA GLU A 189 21.30 0.57 10.53
C GLU A 189 21.85 2.00 10.57
N GLN A 190 21.01 3.00 10.25
CA GLN A 190 21.35 4.41 10.39
C GLN A 190 21.70 4.76 11.83
N ASN A 191 20.91 4.29 12.80
CA ASN A 191 21.16 4.58 14.22
C ASN A 191 22.51 4.03 14.70
N ASN A 192 22.89 2.84 14.23
CA ASN A 192 24.17 2.21 14.54
C ASN A 192 25.34 2.94 13.86
N LYS A 193 25.13 3.48 12.65
CA LYS A 193 26.16 4.21 11.90
C LYS A 193 26.49 5.56 12.54
N TYR A 194 25.50 6.26 13.10
CA TYR A 194 25.64 7.64 13.57
C TYR A 194 25.58 7.81 15.12
N ASN A 195 25.56 6.72 15.90
CA ASN A 195 25.66 6.72 17.38
C ASN A 195 24.76 7.76 18.10
N CYS A 196 23.47 7.82 17.76
CA CYS A 196 22.52 8.74 18.39
C CYS A 196 22.32 8.42 19.89
N THR A 197 22.59 9.38 20.76
CA THR A 197 22.60 9.24 22.24
C THR A 197 21.22 8.93 22.85
N ASP A 198 20.12 9.28 22.17
CA ASP A 198 18.73 9.00 22.59
C ASP A 198 18.21 7.61 22.17
N ALA A 199 19.13 6.70 21.84
CA ALA A 199 18.83 5.39 21.25
C ALA A 199 17.87 4.51 22.06
N SER A 200 17.83 4.62 23.39
CA SER A 200 17.12 3.62 24.22
C SER A 200 15.60 3.64 24.05
N SER A 201 14.98 4.83 24.02
CA SER A 201 13.51 4.96 23.89
C SER A 201 13.06 4.69 22.45
N LEU A 202 13.81 5.20 21.47
CA LEU A 202 13.51 5.00 20.05
C LEU A 202 13.73 3.55 19.62
N ALA A 203 14.76 2.88 20.15
CA ALA A 203 15.00 1.47 19.87
C ALA A 203 13.89 0.57 20.44
N ALA A 204 13.39 0.88 21.65
CA ALA A 204 12.26 0.15 22.23
C ALA A 204 11.01 0.25 21.33
N ASN A 205 10.68 1.45 20.86
CA ASN A 205 9.57 1.68 19.94
C ASN A 205 9.74 0.89 18.62
N MET A 206 10.95 0.89 18.03
CA MET A 206 11.22 0.10 16.82
C MET A 206 10.98 -1.39 17.02
N VAL A 207 11.42 -1.95 18.16
CA VAL A 207 11.21 -3.36 18.50
C VAL A 207 9.73 -3.67 18.67
N GLU A 208 8.96 -2.80 19.30
CA GLU A 208 7.50 -2.96 19.44
C GLU A 208 6.78 -2.94 18.09
N ILE A 209 7.10 -1.97 17.23
CA ILE A 209 6.53 -1.89 15.88
C ILE A 209 6.91 -3.14 15.07
N GLN A 210 8.15 -3.64 15.20
CA GLN A 210 8.60 -4.84 14.49
C GLN A 210 7.87 -6.10 14.97
N LYS A 211 7.65 -6.25 16.29
CA LYS A 211 6.83 -7.33 16.86
C LYS A 211 5.39 -7.28 16.35
N PHE A 212 4.80 -6.08 16.31
CA PHE A 212 3.44 -5.90 15.81
C PHE A 212 3.33 -6.26 14.32
N ALA A 213 4.30 -5.83 13.51
CA ALA A 213 4.36 -6.17 12.08
C ALA A 213 4.50 -7.68 11.85
N LEU A 214 5.34 -8.36 12.64
CA LEU A 214 5.48 -9.82 12.60
C LEU A 214 4.17 -10.55 12.96
N SER A 215 3.49 -10.08 14.01
CA SER A 215 2.18 -10.63 14.39
C SER A 215 1.15 -10.48 13.28
N LEU A 216 1.10 -9.32 12.63
CA LEU A 216 0.17 -9.07 11.52
C LEU A 216 0.49 -9.92 10.30
N LEU A 217 1.77 -10.03 9.92
CA LEU A 217 2.19 -10.89 8.81
C LEU A 217 1.83 -12.35 9.08
N THR A 218 2.06 -12.82 10.31
CA THR A 218 1.70 -14.19 10.71
C THR A 218 0.18 -14.40 10.63
N LYS A 219 -0.62 -13.46 11.12
CA LYS A 219 -2.10 -13.51 10.99
C LYS A 219 -2.54 -13.57 9.53
N LEU A 220 -1.91 -12.80 8.65
CA LEU A 220 -2.25 -12.75 7.23
C LEU A 220 -1.88 -14.04 6.48
N LEU A 221 -0.78 -14.70 6.85
CA LEU A 221 -0.29 -15.92 6.19
C LEU A 221 -0.92 -17.22 6.71
N THR A 222 -1.56 -17.20 7.88
CA THR A 222 -2.11 -18.42 8.53
C THR A 222 -3.59 -18.68 8.22
N LYS A 223 -4.23 -17.88 7.35
CA LYS A 223 -5.66 -17.93 7.03
C LYS A 223 -5.95 -18.48 5.63
#